data_AF-A0A7J4VG23-F1
#
_entry.id   AF-A0A7J4VG23-F1
#
_cell.length_a   1.000
_cell.length_b   1.000
_cell.length_c   1.000
_cell.angle_alpha   90.00
_cell.angle_beta   90.00
_cell.angle_gamma   90.00
#
_symmetry.space_group_name_H-M   'P 1'
#
loop_
_entity.id
_entity.type
_entity.pdbx_description
1 polymer ?
#
loop_
_entity_poly.entity_id
_entity_poly.type
_entity_poly.pdbx_seq_one_letter_code
_entity_poly.pdbx_strand_id
1 'polypeptide(L)'
;MNFSVKPARPVRTLFFILLFQVSLFAQYSDTLFLKLDYRTLKHPFGIEYKEPSLYPSITYALSGGGARGISQIGVLKAFEEKGIYPSTIVATSIGSIVGGLYSLGYSVDELDSLAEIIDWNSIIAINSRENRNNLFVDQKITGSAPYVPTSPRANPM
;
A
#
# COMPACT_ATOMS: atom_id res chain seq x y z
N MET A 1 43.59 35.40 -21.37
CA MET A 1 43.00 34.81 -20.14
C MET A 1 42.94 33.31 -20.34
N ASN A 2 43.89 32.55 -19.75
CA ASN A 2 43.88 31.09 -19.84
C ASN A 2 43.00 30.52 -18.72
N PHE A 3 41.82 30.03 -19.07
CA PHE A 3 40.97 29.28 -18.15
C PHE A 3 41.57 27.89 -17.94
N SER A 4 42.28 27.72 -16.83
CA SER A 4 42.73 26.41 -16.36
C SER A 4 41.53 25.63 -15.86
N VAL A 5 40.98 24.77 -16.73
CA VAL A 5 39.92 23.83 -16.35
C VAL A 5 40.55 22.77 -15.47
N LYS A 6 40.27 22.85 -14.17
CA LYS A 6 40.75 21.88 -13.17
C LYS A 6 40.20 20.49 -13.54
N PRO A 7 41.04 19.46 -13.74
CA PRO A 7 40.56 18.15 -14.17
C PRO A 7 39.61 17.58 -13.12
N ALA A 8 38.41 17.19 -13.55
CA ALA A 8 37.43 16.56 -12.68
C ALA A 8 38.05 15.29 -12.08
N ARG A 9 37.97 15.14 -10.75
CA ARG A 9 38.55 13.99 -10.04
C ARG A 9 37.92 12.70 -10.60
N PRO A 10 38.70 11.74 -11.13
CA PRO A 10 38.19 10.60 -11.90
C PRO A 10 37.18 9.75 -11.11
N VAL A 11 37.30 9.74 -9.78
CA VAL A 11 36.38 9.05 -8.86
C VAL A 11 34.95 9.60 -8.93
N ARG A 12 34.77 10.92 -9.08
CA ARG A 12 33.44 11.51 -9.21
C ARG A 12 32.79 11.13 -10.53
N THR A 13 33.55 11.19 -11.62
CA THR A 13 33.06 10.81 -12.95
C THR A 13 32.67 9.33 -12.99
N LEU A 14 33.49 8.45 -12.39
CA LEU A 14 33.20 7.01 -12.30
C LEU A 14 31.94 6.72 -11.47
N PHE A 15 31.74 7.44 -10.37
CA PHE A 15 30.54 7.34 -9.54
C PHE A 15 29.26 7.75 -10.31
N PHE A 16 29.33 8.84 -11.10
CA PHE A 16 28.22 9.25 -11.95
C PHE A 16 27.94 8.26 -13.08
N ILE A 17 28.99 7.67 -13.69
CA ILE A 17 28.82 6.61 -14.70
C ILE A 17 28.16 5.38 -14.07
N LEU A 18 28.59 4.98 -12.87
CA LEU A 18 28.00 3.86 -12.14
C LEU A 18 26.52 4.09 -11.83
N LEU A 19 26.15 5.27 -11.35
CA LEU A 19 24.75 5.63 -11.11
C LEU A 19 23.90 5.65 -12.39
N PHE A 20 24.49 6.08 -13.51
CA PHE A 20 23.81 6.10 -14.80
C PHE A 20 23.54 4.69 -15.34
N GLN A 21 24.47 3.75 -15.14
CA GLN A 21 24.29 2.35 -15.52
C GLN A 21 23.16 1.67 -14.74
N VAL A 22 23.02 1.95 -13.44
CA VAL A 22 21.91 1.41 -12.62
C VAL A 22 20.54 1.86 -13.15
N SER A 23 20.44 3.07 -13.70
CA SER A 23 19.19 3.59 -14.27
C SER A 23 18.77 2.86 -15.56
N LEU A 24 19.74 2.42 -16.38
CA LEU A 24 19.46 1.65 -17.61
C LEU A 24 18.95 0.23 -17.29
N PHE A 25 19.42 -0.40 -16.22
CA PHE A 25 18.91 -1.70 -15.78
C PHE A 25 17.48 -1.62 -15.23
N ALA A 26 17.10 -0.51 -14.60
CA ALA A 26 15.75 -0.33 -14.05
C ALA A 26 14.65 -0.26 -15.13
N GLN A 27 15.00 0.03 -16.39
CA GLN A 27 14.04 0.07 -17.51
C GLN A 27 13.78 -1.32 -18.13
N TYR A 28 14.53 -2.36 -17.73
CA TYR A 28 14.30 -3.71 -18.21
C TYR A 28 13.02 -4.28 -17.56
N SER A 29 11.91 -4.19 -18.29
CA SER A 29 10.61 -4.69 -17.85
C SER A 29 10.35 -6.06 -18.48
N ASP A 30 10.66 -7.12 -17.74
CA ASP A 30 10.22 -8.46 -18.12
C ASP A 30 8.70 -8.54 -17.98
N THR A 31 8.01 -8.56 -19.12
CA THR A 31 6.56 -8.80 -19.13
C THR A 31 6.32 -10.29 -18.89
N LEU A 32 5.81 -10.63 -17.71
CA LEU A 32 5.47 -12.02 -17.37
C LEU A 32 4.16 -12.42 -18.07
N PHE A 33 4.23 -13.32 -19.04
CA PHE A 33 3.06 -13.94 -19.64
C PHE A 33 2.62 -15.16 -18.83
N LEU A 34 1.52 -15.05 -18.09
CA LEU A 34 0.91 -16.17 -17.37
C LEU A 34 0.12 -17.04 -18.35
N LYS A 35 0.60 -18.26 -18.62
CA LYS A 35 -0.15 -19.27 -19.36
C LYS A 35 -1.13 -19.96 -18.42
N LEU A 36 -2.43 -19.75 -18.64
CA LEU A 36 -3.47 -20.39 -17.85
C LEU A 36 -3.79 -21.78 -18.41
N ASP A 37 -3.80 -22.78 -17.55
CA ASP A 37 -4.37 -24.08 -17.89
C ASP A 37 -5.89 -24.02 -17.78
N TYR A 38 -6.62 -24.61 -18.73
CA TYR A 38 -8.08 -24.59 -18.78
C TYR A 38 -8.66 -25.98 -18.55
N ARG A 39 -9.78 -26.08 -17.84
CA ARG A 39 -10.60 -27.29 -17.71
C ARG A 39 -11.87 -27.12 -18.53
N THR A 40 -12.27 -28.17 -19.23
CA THR A 40 -13.55 -28.21 -19.93
C THR A 40 -14.62 -28.74 -18.98
N LEU A 41 -15.65 -27.94 -18.73
CA LEU A 41 -16.82 -28.33 -17.95
C LEU A 41 -17.96 -28.70 -18.89
N LYS A 42 -18.58 -29.87 -18.65
CA LYS A 42 -19.77 -30.32 -19.39
C LYS A 42 -21.01 -30.06 -18.55
N HIS A 43 -21.90 -29.19 -19.03
CA HIS A 43 -23.17 -28.93 -18.38
C HIS A 43 -24.20 -30.03 -18.74
N PRO A 44 -25.14 -30.42 -17.85
CA PRO A 44 -26.28 -31.29 -18.18
C PRO A 44 -27.10 -30.94 -19.43
N PHE A 45 -26.99 -29.72 -19.96
CA PHE A 45 -27.62 -29.31 -21.21
C PHE A 45 -26.76 -29.51 -22.48
N GLY A 46 -25.67 -30.26 -22.40
CA GLY A 46 -24.79 -30.55 -23.54
C GLY A 46 -23.88 -29.39 -23.96
N ILE A 47 -23.81 -28.34 -23.15
CA ILE A 47 -22.95 -27.17 -23.37
C ILE A 47 -21.58 -27.45 -22.75
N GLU A 48 -20.52 -27.32 -23.54
CA GLU A 48 -19.13 -27.37 -23.07
C GLU A 48 -18.55 -25.95 -23.03
N TYR A 49 -17.98 -25.56 -21.90
CA TYR A 49 -17.22 -24.31 -21.78
C TYR A 49 -15.87 -24.56 -21.11
N LYS A 50 -14.87 -23.77 -21.52
CA LYS A 50 -13.52 -23.80 -20.96
C LYS A 50 -13.42 -22.79 -19.84
N GLU A 51 -13.20 -23.25 -18.62
CA GLU A 51 -12.93 -22.41 -17.48
C GLU A 51 -11.44 -22.52 -17.10
N PRO A 52 -10.77 -21.43 -16.69
CA PRO A 52 -9.41 -21.52 -16.15
C PRO A 52 -9.39 -22.51 -14.98
N SER A 53 -8.47 -23.46 -15.02
CA SER A 53 -8.24 -24.43 -13.95
C SER A 53 -7.84 -23.77 -12.62
N LEU A 54 -7.26 -22.58 -12.71
CA LEU A 54 -6.95 -21.65 -11.64
C LEU A 54 -7.20 -20.23 -12.15
N TYR A 55 -7.96 -19.45 -11.39
CA TYR A 55 -7.94 -18.00 -11.53
C TYR A 55 -6.70 -17.49 -10.78
N PRO A 56 -5.74 -16.83 -11.47
CA PRO A 56 -4.59 -16.26 -10.81
C PRO A 56 -5.08 -15.18 -9.85
N SER A 57 -4.97 -15.44 -8.55
CA SER A 57 -5.33 -14.48 -7.52
C SER A 57 -4.11 -13.62 -7.20
N ILE A 58 -4.27 -12.30 -7.27
CA ILE A 58 -3.19 -11.35 -7.01
C ILE A 58 -3.36 -10.85 -5.57
N THR A 59 -2.28 -10.94 -4.78
CA THR A 59 -2.26 -10.44 -3.41
C THR A 59 -1.26 -9.30 -3.31
N TYR A 60 -1.67 -8.17 -2.76
CA TYR A 60 -0.74 -7.09 -2.43
C TYR A 60 -0.17 -7.31 -1.04
N ALA A 61 1.16 -7.33 -0.94
CA ALA A 61 1.89 -7.39 0.31
C ALA A 61 2.46 -6.00 0.65
N LEU A 62 1.75 -5.26 1.50
CA LEU A 62 2.05 -3.88 1.87
C LEU A 62 2.84 -3.83 3.18
N SER A 63 4.13 -3.52 3.08
CA SER A 63 5.04 -3.54 4.23
C SER A 63 4.93 -2.31 5.14
N GLY A 64 5.54 -2.40 6.33
CA GLY A 64 5.80 -1.25 7.18
C GLY A 64 6.98 -0.40 6.68
N GLY A 65 7.17 0.80 7.23
CA GLY A 65 8.33 1.64 6.87
C GLY A 65 8.32 3.07 7.41
N GLY A 66 7.47 3.38 8.39
CA GLY A 66 7.23 4.76 8.84
C GLY A 66 6.64 5.64 7.72
N ALA A 67 6.93 6.94 7.73
CA ALA A 67 6.31 7.91 6.80
C ALA A 67 6.69 7.61 5.36
N ARG A 68 7.85 6.99 5.14
CA ARG A 68 8.31 6.60 3.80
C ARG A 68 7.45 5.49 3.18
N GLY A 69 6.65 4.77 3.98
CA GLY A 69 5.74 3.72 3.48
C GLY A 69 4.54 4.25 2.69
N ILE A 70 4.29 5.56 2.72
CA ILE A 70 3.27 6.22 1.88
C ILE A 70 3.56 6.04 0.39
N SER A 71 4.82 5.79 0.00
CA SER A 71 5.19 5.50 -1.38
C SER A 71 4.44 4.31 -2.00
N GLN A 72 3.83 3.46 -1.17
CA GLN A 72 2.94 2.39 -1.62
C GLN A 72 1.74 2.90 -2.41
N ILE A 73 1.27 4.14 -2.17
CA ILE A 73 0.20 4.77 -2.95
C ILE A 73 0.62 4.89 -4.43
N GLY A 74 1.87 5.28 -4.70
CA GLY A 74 2.40 5.33 -6.06
C GLY A 74 2.49 3.95 -6.74
N VAL A 75 2.73 2.88 -5.96
CA VAL A 75 2.69 1.51 -6.47
C VAL A 75 1.27 1.08 -6.81
N LEU A 76 0.30 1.40 -5.95
CA LEU A 76 -1.13 1.17 -6.24
C LEU A 76 -1.55 1.91 -7.52
N LYS A 77 -1.12 3.16 -7.69
CA LYS A 77 -1.35 3.92 -8.94
C LYS A 77 -0.87 3.17 -10.18
N ALA A 78 0.37 2.69 -10.14
CA ALA A 78 0.96 1.96 -11.25
C ALA A 78 0.23 0.65 -11.54
N PHE A 79 -0.32 -0.02 -10.52
CA PHE A 79 -1.14 -1.21 -10.72
C PHE A 79 -2.49 -0.89 -11.36
N GLU A 80 -3.20 0.16 -10.91
CA GLU A 80 -4.47 0.59 -11.50
C GLU A 80 -4.31 1.02 -12.96
N GLU A 81 -3.24 1.76 -13.28
CA GLU A 81 -2.90 2.14 -14.67
C GLU A 81 -2.66 0.93 -15.58
N LYS A 82 -2.31 -0.22 -15.00
CA LYS A 82 -2.12 -1.50 -15.71
C LYS A 82 -3.33 -2.43 -15.62
N GLY A 83 -4.41 -2.01 -14.97
CA GLY A 83 -5.61 -2.83 -14.76
C GLY A 83 -5.35 -4.04 -13.86
N ILE A 84 -4.32 -4.00 -13.01
CA ILE A 84 -3.99 -5.05 -12.06
C ILE A 84 -4.68 -4.70 -10.75
N TYR A 85 -5.59 -5.55 -10.28
CA TYR A 85 -6.31 -5.36 -9.03
C TYR A 85 -6.09 -6.54 -8.08
N PRO A 86 -5.98 -6.31 -6.77
CA PRO A 86 -5.77 -7.37 -5.81
C PRO A 86 -7.09 -8.08 -5.48
N SER A 87 -7.04 -9.38 -5.32
CA SER A 87 -8.10 -10.15 -4.64
C SER A 87 -7.98 -10.03 -3.11
N THR A 88 -6.76 -9.87 -2.63
CA THR A 88 -6.43 -9.86 -1.20
C THR A 88 -5.34 -8.83 -0.93
N ILE A 89 -5.41 -8.19 0.23
CA ILE A 89 -4.36 -7.29 0.71
C ILE A 89 -3.88 -7.77 2.08
N VAL A 90 -2.57 -7.94 2.21
CA VAL A 90 -1.90 -8.27 3.47
C VAL A 90 -0.98 -7.12 3.81
N ALA A 91 -1.13 -6.53 4.99
CA ALA A 91 -0.53 -5.24 5.26
C ALA A 91 -0.09 -5.06 6.72
N THR A 92 1.04 -4.37 6.93
CA THR A 92 1.65 -4.15 8.25
C THR A 92 1.93 -2.67 8.53
N SER A 93 1.57 -2.18 9.73
CA SER A 93 1.85 -0.81 10.21
C SER A 93 1.28 0.25 9.26
N ILE A 94 2.12 1.13 8.69
CA ILE A 94 1.70 2.12 7.69
C ILE A 94 1.01 1.48 6.48
N GLY A 95 1.48 0.30 6.06
CA GLY A 95 0.84 -0.46 5.00
C GLY A 95 -0.58 -0.86 5.37
N SER A 96 -0.88 -1.12 6.66
CA SER A 96 -2.25 -1.44 7.11
C SER A 96 -3.18 -0.24 7.00
N ILE A 97 -2.66 0.98 7.17
CA ILE A 97 -3.44 2.22 6.97
C ILE A 97 -3.78 2.36 5.48
N VAL A 98 -2.75 2.34 4.61
CA VAL A 98 -2.93 2.49 3.16
C VAL A 98 -3.78 1.36 2.58
N GLY A 99 -3.42 0.11 2.86
CA GLY A 99 -4.14 -1.07 2.39
C GLY A 99 -5.56 -1.19 2.95
N GLY A 100 -5.78 -0.75 4.19
CA GLY A 100 -7.09 -0.72 4.80
C GLY A 100 -8.01 0.29 4.11
N LEU A 101 -7.54 1.53 3.92
CA LEU A 101 -8.30 2.56 3.20
C LEU A 101 -8.56 2.16 1.74
N TYR A 102 -7.55 1.62 1.05
CA TYR A 102 -7.73 1.11 -0.30
C TYR A 102 -8.77 -0.01 -0.38
N SER A 103 -8.75 -0.95 0.58
CA SER A 103 -9.77 -2.02 0.68
C SER A 103 -11.19 -1.51 0.98
N LEU A 104 -11.32 -0.32 1.58
CA LEU A 104 -12.60 0.34 1.81
C LEU A 104 -13.14 1.05 0.56
N GLY A 105 -12.40 1.02 -0.56
CA GLY A 105 -12.80 1.61 -1.83
C GLY A 105 -12.33 3.06 -2.02
N TYR A 106 -11.41 3.55 -1.19
CA TYR A 106 -10.75 4.83 -1.47
C TYR A 106 -9.93 4.71 -2.74
N SER A 107 -10.14 5.64 -3.66
CA SER A 107 -9.34 5.76 -4.88
C SER A 107 -7.90 6.15 -4.55
N VAL A 108 -6.98 5.81 -5.45
CA VAL A 108 -5.57 6.19 -5.31
C VAL A 108 -5.40 7.71 -5.17
N ASP A 109 -6.19 8.51 -5.88
CA ASP A 109 -6.12 9.98 -5.80
C ASP A 109 -6.62 10.52 -4.44
N GLU A 110 -7.62 9.88 -3.83
CA GLU A 110 -8.06 10.21 -2.46
C GLU A 110 -7.01 9.82 -1.43
N LEU A 111 -6.35 8.67 -1.61
CA LEU A 111 -5.25 8.25 -0.74
C LEU A 111 -4.06 9.22 -0.84
N ASP A 112 -3.73 9.67 -2.05
CA ASP A 112 -2.66 10.65 -2.29
C ASP A 112 -2.98 11.98 -1.61
N SER A 113 -4.21 12.47 -1.77
CA SER A 113 -4.69 13.69 -1.10
C SER A 113 -4.65 13.57 0.43
N LEU A 114 -5.10 12.44 0.97
CA LEU A 114 -5.03 12.18 2.41
C LEU A 114 -3.58 12.16 2.91
N ALA A 115 -2.66 11.63 2.11
CA ALA A 115 -1.27 11.57 2.49
C ALA A 115 -0.59 12.93 2.61
N GLU A 116 -1.05 13.94 1.87
CA GLU A 116 -0.56 15.32 2.00
C GLU A 116 -1.10 16.03 3.24
N ILE A 117 -2.33 15.70 3.66
CA ILE A 117 -3.03 16.39 4.75
C ILE A 117 -2.66 15.83 6.13
N ILE A 118 -2.31 14.54 6.20
CA ILE A 118 -2.03 13.84 7.45
C ILE A 118 -0.66 14.25 8.04
N ASP A 119 -0.63 14.61 9.33
CA ASP A 119 0.62 14.73 10.08
C ASP A 119 1.16 13.34 10.44
N TRP A 120 1.97 12.78 9.55
CA TRP A 120 2.56 11.46 9.73
C TRP A 120 3.47 11.36 10.96
N ASN A 121 4.09 12.45 11.40
CA ASN A 121 4.90 12.42 12.61
C ASN A 121 4.03 12.10 13.82
N SER A 122 2.83 12.65 13.91
CA SER A 122 1.89 12.33 14.99
C SER A 122 1.46 10.86 14.99
N ILE A 123 1.18 10.30 13.81
CA ILE A 123 0.70 8.93 13.67
C ILE A 123 1.80 7.91 13.95
N ILE A 124 3.02 8.16 13.47
CA ILE A 124 4.15 7.24 13.62
C ILE A 124 4.80 7.36 14.99
N ALA A 125 4.76 8.56 15.58
CA ALA A 125 5.37 8.82 16.88
C ALA A 125 4.75 7.97 18.00
N ILE A 126 3.61 7.26 17.76
CA ILE A 126 2.86 6.39 18.70
C ILE A 126 3.50 6.48 20.07
N ASN A 127 3.21 7.60 20.74
CA ASN A 127 3.92 7.93 21.95
C ASN A 127 3.61 6.79 22.91
N SER A 128 4.63 6.04 23.32
CA SER A 128 4.58 5.11 24.47
C SER A 128 4.32 5.84 25.79
N ARG A 129 3.77 7.06 25.73
CA ARG A 129 3.48 8.01 26.79
C ARG A 129 2.17 8.74 26.51
N GLU A 130 1.11 8.02 26.18
CA GLU A 130 -0.14 8.30 26.89
C GLU A 130 0.18 8.01 28.36
N ASN A 131 0.73 9.01 29.07
CA ASN A 131 1.00 8.89 30.49
C ASN A 131 -0.37 8.70 31.13
N ARG A 132 -0.71 7.44 31.49
CA ARG A 132 -2.03 7.10 32.04
C ARG A 132 -2.39 7.96 33.26
N ASN A 133 -1.43 8.66 33.83
CA ASN A 133 -1.63 9.61 34.92
C ASN A 133 -2.35 10.90 34.50
N ASN A 134 -2.38 11.25 33.20
CA ASN A 134 -3.03 12.46 32.67
C ASN A 134 -4.41 12.21 32.05
N LEU A 135 -4.87 10.95 31.99
CA LEU A 135 -6.22 10.63 31.54
C LEU A 135 -7.20 10.81 32.71
N PHE A 136 -8.30 11.53 32.46
CA PHE A 136 -9.41 11.59 33.42
C PHE A 136 -9.98 10.18 33.65
N VAL A 137 -10.57 9.95 34.83
CA VAL A 137 -11.07 8.61 35.23
C VAL A 137 -12.01 8.03 34.16
N ASP A 138 -12.84 8.87 33.55
CA ASP A 138 -13.77 8.47 32.50
C ASP A 138 -13.06 7.93 31.26
N GLN A 139 -11.95 8.54 30.85
CA GLN A 139 -11.15 8.10 29.70
C GLN A 139 -10.41 6.77 29.97
N LYS A 140 -10.03 6.51 31.24
CA LYS A 140 -9.46 5.22 31.64
C LYS A 140 -10.48 4.11 31.56
N ILE A 141 -11.72 4.39 31.95
CA ILE A 141 -12.82 3.43 31.94
C ILE A 141 -13.25 3.14 30.50
N THR A 142 -13.36 4.15 29.63
CA THR A 142 -13.73 3.96 28.22
C THR A 142 -12.68 3.17 27.43
N GLY A 143 -11.39 3.36 27.70
CA GLY A 143 -10.32 2.62 27.03
C GLY A 143 -10.19 1.14 27.45
N SER A 144 -10.86 0.73 28.53
CA SER A 144 -10.78 -0.64 29.08
C SER A 144 -12.13 -1.38 29.15
N ALA A 145 -13.24 -0.68 28.90
CA ALA A 145 -14.55 -1.31 28.80
C ALA A 145 -14.73 -1.95 27.40
N PRO A 146 -15.25 -3.19 27.30
CA PRO A 146 -15.69 -3.73 26.03
C PRO A 146 -16.76 -2.79 25.45
N TYR A 147 -16.68 -2.49 24.15
CA TYR A 147 -17.72 -1.73 23.45
C TYR A 147 -19.08 -2.43 23.64
N VAL A 148 -19.96 -1.81 24.42
CA VAL A 148 -21.35 -2.22 24.57
C VAL A 148 -22.18 -1.36 23.62
N PRO A 149 -22.79 -1.92 22.56
CA PRO A 149 -23.67 -1.16 21.71
C PRO A 149 -24.85 -0.69 22.57
N THR A 150 -25.05 0.61 22.71
CA THR A 150 -26.25 1.13 23.35
C THR A 150 -27.44 0.85 22.44
N SER A 151 -28.37 0.02 22.90
CA SER A 151 -29.62 -0.18 22.17
C SER A 151 -30.40 1.15 22.15
N PRO A 152 -31.09 1.49 21.06
CA PRO A 152 -31.93 2.67 21.03
C PRO A 152 -33.04 2.49 22.06
N ARG A 153 -33.11 3.40 23.05
CA ARG A 153 -34.23 3.46 24.00
C ARG A 153 -35.53 3.54 23.19
N ALA A 154 -36.38 2.52 23.36
CA ALA A 154 -37.77 2.63 22.96
C ALA A 154 -38.40 3.80 23.74
N ASN A 155 -38.90 4.81 23.02
CA ASN A 155 -39.69 5.88 23.59
C ASN A 155 -41.00 5.29 24.14
N PRO A 156 -41.37 5.53 25.41
CA PRO A 156 -42.74 5.29 25.84
C PRO A 156 -43.66 6.37 25.26
N MET A 157 -44.81 5.93 24.72
CA MET A 157 -45.97 6.78 24.46
C MET A 157 -46.58 7.30 25.75
#